data_AF-A0A8B7XX10-F1
#
_entry.id   AF-A0A8B7XX10-F1
#
_cell.length_a   1.000
_cell.length_b   1.000
_cell.length_c   1.000
_cell.angle_alpha   90.00
_cell.angle_beta   90.00
_cell.angle_gamma   90.00
#
_symmetry.space_group_name_H-M   'P 1'
#
loop_
_entity.id
_entity.type
_entity.pdbx_description
1 polymer ?
#
loop_
_entity_poly.entity_id
_entity_poly.type
_entity_poly.pdbx_seq_one_letter_code
_entity_poly.pdbx_strand_id
1 'polypeptide(L)'
;SEWPQWSLYVTSAYNLVAISMERYLATCQPVIHRNKLTPKRLKVLMVAVWLCGWLPEAHLVPISYQANDSCEASWPSPAVQAVSGVAIAVWEFVVPLVIMIFAYTKIILELYKCSKARVGDNNDAQNNMLSKANKNVTKTLFVMAVFFAICWEPTDVSYILFHSGLNDNSLDSVF
;
A
#
# COMPACT_ATOMS: atom_id res chain seq x y z
N SER A 1 -11.63 -9.92 18.37
CA SER A 1 -12.03 -9.07 17.23
C SER A 1 -10.77 -8.53 16.58
N GLU A 2 -10.41 -9.06 15.41
CA GLU A 2 -9.13 -8.78 14.74
C GLU A 2 -9.14 -7.47 13.92
N TRP A 3 -10.33 -6.93 13.60
CA TRP A 3 -10.53 -5.77 12.72
C TRP A 3 -9.66 -4.51 13.04
N PRO A 4 -9.29 -4.19 14.30
CA PRO A 4 -8.39 -3.06 14.55
C PRO A 4 -6.97 -3.29 14.01
N GLN A 5 -6.51 -4.54 13.98
CA GLN A 5 -5.20 -4.89 13.45
C GLN A 5 -5.17 -4.71 11.94
N TRP A 6 -6.24 -5.10 11.24
CA TRP A 6 -6.41 -4.89 9.80
C TRP A 6 -6.45 -3.40 9.45
N SER A 7 -7.25 -2.57 10.15
CA SER A 7 -7.27 -1.10 9.96
C SER A 7 -5.88 -0.47 10.06
N LEU A 8 -5.09 -0.86 11.06
CA LEU A 8 -3.75 -0.32 11.29
C LEU A 8 -2.77 -0.73 10.20
N TYR A 9 -2.88 -1.98 9.73
CA TYR A 9 -2.09 -2.48 8.62
C TYR A 9 -2.38 -1.70 7.32
N VAL A 10 -3.65 -1.56 6.95
CA VAL A 10 -4.07 -0.79 5.77
C VAL A 10 -3.62 0.66 5.87
N THR A 11 -3.78 1.27 7.05
CA THR A 11 -3.28 2.63 7.32
C THR A 11 -1.76 2.74 7.09
N SER A 12 -0.98 1.73 7.48
CA SER A 12 0.47 1.69 7.22
C SER A 12 0.78 1.65 5.71
N ALA A 13 0.04 0.85 4.94
CA ALA A 13 0.16 0.77 3.48
C ALA A 13 -0.07 2.15 2.82
N TYR A 14 -1.15 2.81 3.19
CA TYR A 14 -1.50 4.13 2.66
C TYR A 14 -0.52 5.22 3.12
N ASN A 15 0.09 5.09 4.30
CA ASN A 15 1.20 5.95 4.71
C ASN A 15 2.42 5.75 3.80
N LEU A 16 2.78 4.50 3.47
CA LEU A 16 3.86 4.23 2.51
C LEU A 16 3.55 4.86 1.16
N VAL A 17 2.32 4.73 0.64
CA VAL A 17 1.86 5.38 -0.60
C VAL A 17 2.05 6.90 -0.53
N ALA A 18 1.61 7.54 0.57
CA ALA A 18 1.73 8.97 0.75
C ALA A 18 3.21 9.42 0.74
N ILE A 19 4.08 8.68 1.43
CA ILE A 19 5.52 8.95 1.46
C ILE A 19 6.13 8.73 0.07
N SER A 20 5.78 7.65 -0.65
CA SER A 20 6.26 7.40 -2.02
C SER A 20 5.86 8.52 -2.97
N MET A 21 4.63 9.04 -2.86
CA MET A 21 4.16 10.17 -3.66
C MET A 21 4.85 11.48 -3.28
N GLU A 22 5.10 11.72 -1.99
CA GLU A 22 5.92 12.86 -1.54
C GLU A 22 7.32 12.81 -2.17
N ARG A 23 7.96 11.64 -2.16
CA ARG A 23 9.29 11.42 -2.78
C ARG A 23 9.25 11.57 -4.30
N TYR A 24 8.19 11.11 -4.95
CA TYR A 24 7.96 11.34 -6.38
C TYR A 24 7.86 12.83 -6.68
N LEU A 25 7.04 13.58 -5.94
CA LEU A 25 6.91 15.02 -6.14
C LEU A 25 8.24 15.74 -5.88
N ALA A 26 8.96 15.39 -4.81
CA ALA A 26 10.24 15.98 -4.48
C ALA A 26 11.30 15.76 -5.58
N THR A 27 11.29 14.59 -6.21
CA THR A 27 12.32 14.18 -7.18
C THR A 27 11.94 14.57 -8.62
N CYS A 28 10.73 14.23 -9.05
CA CYS A 28 10.30 14.39 -10.43
C CYS A 28 9.61 15.74 -10.70
N GLN A 29 9.06 16.40 -9.68
CA GLN A 29 8.25 17.62 -9.84
C GLN A 29 8.57 18.67 -8.75
N PRO A 30 9.82 19.14 -8.63
CA PRO A 30 10.28 19.95 -7.49
C PRO A 30 9.51 21.27 -7.30
N VAL A 31 9.06 21.89 -8.40
CA VAL A 31 8.23 23.11 -8.36
C VAL A 31 6.86 22.84 -7.73
N ILE A 32 6.24 21.71 -8.11
CA ILE A 32 4.96 21.30 -7.53
C ILE A 32 5.14 20.92 -6.06
N HIS A 33 6.20 20.20 -5.72
CA HIS A 33 6.52 19.86 -4.33
C HIS A 33 6.59 21.12 -3.46
N ARG A 34 7.39 22.12 -3.87
CA ARG A 34 7.54 23.39 -3.13
C ARG A 34 6.22 24.16 -2.97
N ASN A 35 5.37 24.14 -3.99
CA ASN A 35 4.13 24.93 -3.99
C ASN A 35 2.94 24.19 -3.35
N LYS A 36 2.90 22.85 -3.40
CA LYS A 36 1.74 22.05 -2.97
C LYS A 36 1.93 21.35 -1.63
N LEU A 37 3.14 20.98 -1.21
CA LEU A 37 3.38 20.34 0.09
C LEU A 37 3.53 21.38 1.20
N THR A 38 2.41 22.00 1.56
CA THR A 38 2.33 22.86 2.74
C THR A 38 1.97 22.03 3.97
N PRO A 39 2.39 22.43 5.19
CA PRO A 39 2.06 21.69 6.43
C PRO A 39 0.55 21.49 6.64
N LYS A 40 -0.27 22.46 6.21
CA LYS A 40 -1.74 22.36 6.27
C LYS A 40 -2.25 21.23 5.37
N ARG A 41 -1.77 21.15 4.13
CA ARG A 41 -2.17 20.10 3.18
C ARG A 41 -1.65 18.72 3.60
N LEU A 42 -0.45 18.66 4.19
CA LEU A 42 0.09 17.42 4.72
C LEU A 42 -0.77 16.89 5.87
N LYS A 43 -1.23 17.75 6.79
CA LYS A 43 -2.19 17.34 7.85
C LYS A 43 -3.48 16.78 7.26
N VAL A 44 -4.05 17.43 6.25
CA VAL A 44 -5.26 16.94 5.57
C VAL A 44 -5.00 15.57 4.91
N LEU A 45 -3.85 15.40 4.25
CA LEU A 45 -3.46 14.12 3.65
C LEU A 45 -3.33 13.01 4.70
N MET A 46 -2.71 13.30 5.84
CA MET A 46 -2.61 12.34 6.94
C MET A 46 -4.00 11.92 7.42
N VAL A 47 -4.89 12.88 7.71
CA VAL A 47 -6.27 12.54 8.11
C VAL A 47 -6.95 11.68 7.05
N ALA A 48 -6.79 12.00 5.76
CA ALA A 48 -7.35 11.20 4.67
C ALA A 48 -6.79 9.76 4.64
N VAL A 49 -5.48 9.57 4.85
CA VAL A 49 -4.85 8.24 4.93
C VAL A 49 -5.44 7.41 6.06
N TRP A 50 -5.66 8.01 7.24
CA TRP A 50 -6.30 7.33 8.36
C TRP A 50 -7.75 6.94 8.03
N LEU A 51 -8.50 7.82 7.36
CA LEU A 51 -9.84 7.49 6.91
C LEU A 51 -9.84 6.32 5.90
N CYS A 52 -8.88 6.28 4.97
CA CYS A 52 -8.77 5.18 4.00
C CYS A 52 -8.53 3.81 4.67
N GLY A 53 -7.86 3.76 5.82
CA GLY A 53 -7.64 2.52 6.56
C GLY A 53 -8.80 2.11 7.48
N TRP A 54 -9.52 3.08 8.05
CA TRP A 54 -10.58 2.80 9.03
C TRP A 54 -11.98 2.71 8.43
N LEU A 55 -12.25 3.39 7.32
CA LEU A 55 -13.57 3.36 6.66
C LEU A 55 -13.97 1.96 6.16
N PRO A 56 -13.07 1.18 5.51
CA PRO A 56 -13.37 -0.19 5.12
C PRO A 56 -13.55 -1.14 6.31
N GLU A 57 -13.15 -0.78 7.51
CA GLU A 57 -13.36 -1.66 8.67
C GLU A 57 -14.60 -1.23 9.47
N ALA A 58 -14.90 0.07 9.46
CA ALA A 58 -16.11 0.63 10.06
C ALA A 58 -17.41 0.07 9.45
N HIS A 59 -17.42 -0.31 8.18
CA HIS A 59 -18.62 -0.90 7.55
C HIS A 59 -18.90 -2.34 8.02
N LEU A 60 -17.91 -3.03 8.58
CA LEU A 60 -18.05 -4.40 9.12
C LEU A 60 -18.65 -4.41 10.53
N VAL A 61 -18.50 -3.32 11.29
CA VAL A 61 -19.04 -3.17 12.65
C VAL A 61 -20.57 -3.39 12.72
N PRO A 62 -21.43 -2.72 11.91
CA PRO A 62 -22.89 -2.87 12.04
C PRO A 62 -23.42 -4.25 11.61
N ILE A 63 -22.64 -5.01 10.85
CA ILE A 63 -23.02 -6.37 10.40
C ILE A 63 -22.41 -7.45 11.30
N SER A 64 -21.53 -7.09 12.22
CA SER A 64 -20.91 -8.04 13.16
C SER A 64 -21.85 -8.40 14.31
N TYR A 65 -21.99 -9.69 14.61
CA TYR A 65 -22.73 -10.22 15.75
C TYR A 65 -21.92 -11.30 16.48
N GLN A 66 -22.24 -11.54 17.76
CA GLN A 66 -21.59 -12.58 18.55
C GLN A 66 -22.32 -13.92 18.33
N ALA A 67 -21.58 -14.94 17.92
CA ALA A 67 -22.07 -16.30 17.76
C ALA A 67 -21.07 -17.27 18.43
N ASN A 68 -21.51 -18.01 19.46
CA ASN A 68 -20.71 -19.06 20.12
C ASN A 68 -19.21 -18.72 20.29
N ASP A 69 -18.92 -17.67 21.07
CA ASP A 69 -17.58 -17.16 21.38
C ASP A 69 -16.74 -16.60 20.20
N SER A 70 -17.28 -16.62 18.97
CA SER A 70 -16.70 -15.94 17.81
C SER A 70 -17.54 -14.71 17.40
N CYS A 71 -16.92 -13.82 16.64
CA CYS A 71 -17.60 -12.65 16.06
C CYS A 71 -17.75 -12.91 14.57
N GLU A 72 -19.00 -13.03 14.11
CA GLU A 72 -19.35 -13.34 12.73
C GLU A 72 -20.03 -12.14 12.05
N ALA A 73 -19.89 -12.03 10.73
CA ALA A 73 -20.54 -10.98 9.96
C ALA A 73 -21.81 -11.53 9.28
N SER A 74 -22.96 -10.90 9.56
CA SER A 74 -24.24 -11.21 8.94
C SER A 74 -24.37 -10.48 7.60
N TRP A 75 -24.06 -11.20 6.52
CA TRP A 75 -24.19 -10.65 5.17
C TRP A 75 -25.61 -10.86 4.63
N PRO A 76 -26.23 -9.84 3.99
CA PRO A 76 -27.59 -9.94 3.47
C PRO A 76 -27.71 -10.92 2.29
N SER A 77 -26.61 -11.19 1.57
CA SER A 77 -26.54 -12.26 0.57
C SER A 77 -25.09 -12.71 0.34
N PRO A 78 -24.86 -13.96 -0.13
CA PRO A 78 -23.52 -14.45 -0.50
C PRO A 78 -22.87 -13.61 -1.61
N ALA A 79 -23.67 -13.06 -2.52
CA ALA A 79 -23.17 -12.19 -3.59
C ALA A 79 -22.60 -10.87 -3.03
N VAL A 80 -23.28 -10.27 -2.05
CA VAL A 80 -22.79 -9.04 -1.38
C VAL A 80 -21.52 -9.33 -0.59
N GLN A 81 -21.43 -10.45 0.10
CA GLN A 81 -20.21 -10.88 0.80
C GLN A 81 -19.02 -11.01 -0.16
N ALA A 82 -19.21 -11.70 -1.29
CA ALA A 82 -18.16 -11.89 -2.28
C ALA A 82 -17.72 -10.56 -2.92
N VAL A 83 -18.67 -9.70 -3.31
CA VAL A 83 -18.37 -8.39 -3.92
C VAL A 83 -17.64 -7.48 -2.93
N SER A 84 -18.10 -7.41 -1.68
CA SER A 84 -17.44 -6.61 -0.64
C SER A 84 -16.04 -7.13 -0.34
N GLY A 85 -15.86 -8.45 -0.22
CA GLY A 85 -14.54 -9.05 -0.01
C GLY A 85 -13.55 -8.72 -1.12
N VAL A 86 -13.97 -8.84 -2.39
CA VAL A 86 -13.14 -8.46 -3.55
C VAL A 86 -12.85 -6.96 -3.56
N ALA A 87 -13.84 -6.12 -3.27
CA ALA A 87 -13.66 -4.68 -3.26
C ALA A 87 -12.66 -4.23 -2.17
N ILE A 88 -12.74 -4.81 -0.98
CA ILE A 88 -11.81 -4.57 0.13
C ILE A 88 -10.41 -5.03 -0.26
N ALA A 89 -10.25 -6.25 -0.78
CA ALA A 89 -8.95 -6.75 -1.23
C ALA A 89 -8.30 -5.86 -2.30
N VAL A 90 -9.08 -5.38 -3.28
CA VAL A 90 -8.60 -4.44 -4.30
C VAL A 90 -8.16 -3.11 -3.67
N TRP A 91 -8.95 -2.59 -2.72
CA TRP A 91 -8.65 -1.34 -2.03
C TRP A 91 -7.40 -1.43 -1.15
N GLU A 92 -7.19 -2.54 -0.47
CA GLU A 92 -6.12 -2.70 0.51
C GLU A 92 -4.80 -3.12 -0.12
N PHE A 93 -4.85 -3.86 -1.23
CA PHE A 93 -3.66 -4.41 -1.87
C PHE A 93 -3.36 -3.77 -3.22
N VAL A 94 -4.31 -3.85 -4.16
CA VAL A 94 -4.07 -3.48 -5.57
C VAL A 94 -3.85 -1.97 -5.70
N VAL A 95 -4.69 -1.16 -5.05
CA VAL A 95 -4.60 0.31 -5.15
C VAL A 95 -3.27 0.84 -4.59
N PRO A 96 -2.85 0.51 -3.35
CA PRO A 96 -1.56 0.95 -2.83
C PRO A 96 -0.38 0.49 -3.68
N LEU A 97 -0.40 -0.77 -4.14
CA LEU A 97 0.68 -1.37 -4.92
C LEU A 97 0.85 -0.67 -6.28
N VAL A 98 -0.23 -0.42 -7.00
CA VAL A 98 -0.19 0.28 -8.29
C VAL A 98 0.38 1.69 -8.15
N ILE A 99 -0.05 2.44 -7.12
CA ILE A 99 0.44 3.80 -6.90
C ILE A 99 1.94 3.79 -6.56
N MET A 100 2.38 2.87 -5.70
CA MET A 100 3.79 2.73 -5.34
C MET A 100 4.64 2.37 -6.55
N ILE A 101 4.26 1.37 -7.35
CA ILE A 101 4.99 0.99 -8.57
C ILE A 101 5.09 2.19 -9.52
N PHE A 102 3.98 2.87 -9.78
CA PHE A 102 3.97 4.05 -10.64
C PHE A 102 4.94 5.12 -10.15
N ALA A 103 4.89 5.48 -8.86
CA ALA A 103 5.76 6.49 -8.26
C ALA A 103 7.24 6.09 -8.42
N TYR A 104 7.59 4.85 -8.08
CA TYR A 104 8.97 4.36 -8.14
C TYR A 104 9.50 4.26 -9.57
N THR A 105 8.69 3.77 -10.52
CA THR A 105 9.09 3.75 -11.93
C THR A 105 9.42 5.15 -12.42
N LYS A 106 8.57 6.14 -12.13
CA LYS A 106 8.81 7.53 -12.54
C LYS A 106 10.06 8.11 -11.88
N ILE A 107 10.28 7.84 -10.59
CA ILE A 107 11.49 8.27 -9.88
C ILE A 107 12.73 7.68 -10.57
N ILE A 108 12.78 6.37 -10.81
CA ILE A 108 13.92 5.71 -11.45
C ILE A 108 14.20 6.30 -12.84
N LEU A 109 13.15 6.51 -13.65
CA LEU A 109 13.28 7.10 -14.98
C LEU A 109 13.85 8.52 -14.94
N GLU A 110 13.36 9.36 -14.02
CA GLU A 110 13.86 10.73 -13.88
C GLU A 110 15.32 10.75 -13.42
N LEU A 111 15.66 9.87 -12.47
CA LEU A 111 17.02 9.73 -11.98
C LEU A 111 18.00 9.30 -13.08
N TYR A 112 17.57 8.40 -13.98
CA TYR A 112 18.37 7.96 -15.12
C TYR A 112 18.60 9.09 -16.14
N LYS A 113 17.58 9.92 -16.38
CA LYS A 113 17.72 11.13 -17.22
C LYS A 113 18.71 12.12 -16.63
N CYS A 114 18.59 12.42 -15.33
CA CYS A 114 19.51 13.32 -14.65
C CYS A 114 20.96 12.80 -14.67
N SER A 115 21.19 11.49 -14.49
CA SER A 115 22.55 10.94 -14.56
C SER A 115 23.16 11.06 -15.95
N LYS A 116 22.35 10.95 -17.02
CA LYS A 116 22.82 11.10 -18.40
C LYS A 116 23.12 12.57 -18.75
N ALA A 117 22.36 13.51 -18.18
CA ALA A 117 22.55 14.95 -18.40
C ALA A 117 23.74 15.55 -17.61
N ARG A 118 24.16 14.92 -16.49
CA ARG A 118 25.22 15.42 -15.59
C ARG A 118 26.67 15.12 -16.02
N VAL A 119 26.92 14.61 -17.23
CA VAL A 119 28.29 14.31 -17.71
C VAL A 119 29.11 15.59 -18.05
N GLY A 120 28.76 16.77 -17.52
CA GLY A 120 29.48 18.01 -17.87
C GLY A 120 29.25 19.30 -17.06
N ASP A 121 28.68 19.29 -15.86
CA ASP A 121 28.45 20.56 -15.10
C ASP A 121 28.95 20.52 -13.64
N ASN A 122 29.62 21.59 -13.19
CA ASN A 122 30.40 21.67 -11.95
C ASN A 122 29.58 22.09 -10.71
N ASN A 123 28.29 22.37 -10.85
CA ASN A 123 27.37 22.74 -9.74
C ASN A 123 26.86 21.52 -8.93
N ASP A 124 27.66 20.45 -8.93
CA ASP A 124 27.17 19.09 -8.86
C ASP A 124 27.17 18.51 -7.44
N ALA A 125 28.09 18.94 -6.56
CA ALA A 125 28.26 18.31 -5.25
C ALA A 125 27.01 18.41 -4.35
N GLN A 126 26.37 19.58 -4.27
CA GLN A 126 25.19 19.81 -3.41
C GLN A 126 23.92 19.17 -3.98
N ASN A 127 23.72 19.25 -5.30
CA ASN A 127 22.59 18.61 -5.99
C ASN A 127 22.74 17.08 -6.03
N ASN A 128 23.97 16.56 -6.12
CA ASN A 128 24.27 15.14 -6.04
C ASN A 128 24.03 14.60 -4.63
N MET A 129 24.39 15.32 -3.57
CA MET A 129 24.17 14.85 -2.19
C MET A 129 22.68 14.79 -1.83
N LEU A 130 21.89 15.81 -2.18
CA LEU A 130 20.43 15.82 -1.99
C LEU A 130 19.72 14.75 -2.83
N SER A 131 20.14 14.57 -4.09
CA SER A 131 19.63 13.50 -4.96
C SER A 131 19.98 12.11 -4.42
N LYS A 132 21.20 11.91 -3.89
CA LYS A 132 21.66 10.64 -3.32
C LYS A 132 20.94 10.30 -2.01
N ALA A 133 20.67 11.29 -1.15
CA ALA A 133 19.86 11.10 0.05
C ALA A 133 18.43 10.66 -0.31
N ASN A 134 17.78 11.34 -1.26
CA ASN A 134 16.43 10.98 -1.72
C ASN A 134 16.38 9.60 -2.39
N LYS A 135 17.45 9.20 -3.10
CA LYS A 135 17.60 7.86 -3.69
C LYS A 135 17.62 6.76 -2.63
N ASN A 136 18.42 6.92 -1.58
CA ASN A 136 18.53 5.92 -0.52
C ASN A 136 17.19 5.74 0.19
N VAL A 137 16.49 6.84 0.48
CA VAL A 137 15.15 6.81 1.07
C VAL A 137 14.17 6.07 0.15
N THR A 138 14.13 6.39 -1.14
CA THR A 138 13.26 5.72 -2.12
C THR A 138 13.55 4.22 -2.20
N LYS A 139 14.83 3.82 -2.19
CA LYS A 139 15.24 2.41 -2.20
C LYS A 139 14.72 1.67 -0.96
N THR A 140 14.89 2.25 0.23
CA THR A 140 14.38 1.66 1.47
C THR A 140 12.86 1.51 1.44
N LEU A 141 12.13 2.51 0.93
CA LEU A 141 10.68 2.46 0.79
C LEU A 141 10.20 1.41 -0.23
N PHE A 142 10.93 1.24 -1.33
CA PHE A 142 10.65 0.19 -2.31
C PHE A 142 10.82 -1.20 -1.68
N VAL A 143 11.90 -1.41 -0.94
CA VAL A 143 12.14 -2.66 -0.21
C VAL A 143 11.01 -2.92 0.80
N MET A 144 10.60 -1.91 1.57
CA MET A 144 9.47 -2.01 2.50
C MET A 144 8.16 -2.39 1.79
N ALA A 145 7.88 -1.82 0.62
CA ALA A 145 6.69 -2.17 -0.17
C ALA A 145 6.73 -3.62 -0.69
N VAL A 146 7.89 -4.11 -1.09
CA VAL A 146 8.07 -5.51 -1.52
C VAL A 146 7.86 -6.47 -0.35
N PHE A 147 8.43 -6.17 0.82
CA PHE A 147 8.16 -6.96 2.03
C PHE A 147 6.68 -6.93 2.42
N PHE A 148 6.03 -5.78 2.31
CA PHE A 148 4.59 -5.66 2.56
C PHE A 148 3.79 -6.58 1.64
N ALA A 149 4.13 -6.65 0.34
CA ALA A 149 3.46 -7.55 -0.60
C ALA A 149 3.73 -9.04 -0.29
N ILE A 150 4.98 -9.41 -0.04
CA ILE A 150 5.39 -10.81 0.19
C ILE A 150 4.93 -11.33 1.55
N CYS A 151 4.98 -10.51 2.60
CA CYS A 151 4.54 -10.91 3.94
C CYS A 151 3.02 -10.99 4.04
N TRP A 152 2.28 -10.43 3.07
CA TRP A 152 0.82 -10.40 3.05
C TRP A 152 0.17 -11.46 2.17
N GLU A 153 0.80 -11.80 1.04
CA GLU A 153 0.31 -12.86 0.16
C GLU A 153 0.00 -14.20 0.86
N PRO A 154 0.69 -14.66 1.92
CA PRO A 154 0.37 -15.94 2.56
C PRO A 154 -1.06 -15.98 3.14
N THR A 155 -1.58 -14.85 3.61
CA THR A 155 -2.92 -14.74 4.19
C THR A 155 -4.03 -14.67 3.13
N ASP A 156 -3.84 -13.89 2.07
CA ASP A 156 -4.82 -13.80 0.98
C ASP A 156 -4.80 -15.04 0.07
N VAL A 157 -3.61 -15.58 -0.22
CA VAL A 157 -3.44 -16.78 -1.05
C VAL A 157 -3.95 -18.03 -0.33
N SER A 158 -3.77 -18.15 1.00
CA SER A 158 -4.36 -19.28 1.75
C SER A 158 -5.88 -19.22 1.78
N TYR A 159 -6.47 -18.02 1.92
CA TYR A 159 -7.92 -17.83 1.84
C TYR A 159 -8.49 -18.19 0.45
N ILE A 160 -7.80 -17.77 -0.63
CA ILE A 160 -8.19 -18.09 -2.01
C ILE A 160 -7.95 -19.58 -2.33
N LEU A 161 -6.87 -20.20 -1.85
CA LEU A 161 -6.59 -21.64 -2.01
C LEU A 161 -7.64 -22.50 -1.30
N PHE A 162 -8.10 -22.07 -0.12
CA PHE A 162 -9.14 -22.76 0.63
C PHE A 162 -10.50 -22.67 -0.09
N HIS A 163 -10.79 -21.53 -0.73
CA HIS A 163 -12.05 -21.32 -1.46
C HIS A 163 -12.05 -21.87 -2.90
N SER A 164 -10.89 -22.15 -3.49
CA SER A 164 -10.76 -22.67 -4.87
C SER A 164 -10.82 -24.20 -4.97
N GLY A 165 -11.05 -24.92 -3.87
CA GLY A 165 -11.36 -26.35 -3.91
C GLY A 165 -10.24 -27.25 -4.44
N LEU A 166 -8.98 -26.82 -4.37
CA LEU A 166 -7.81 -27.61 -4.78
C LEU A 166 -7.11 -28.29 -3.60
N ASN A 167 -7.86 -28.82 -2.63
CA ASN A 167 -7.26 -29.76 -1.68
C ASN A 167 -8.21 -30.84 -1.16
N ASP A 168 -8.98 -31.46 -2.04
CA ASP A 168 -9.81 -32.62 -1.69
C ASP A 168 -9.27 -33.97 -2.21
N ASN A 169 -8.05 -34.07 -2.78
CA ASN A 169 -7.60 -35.36 -3.35
C ASN A 169 -6.10 -35.72 -3.28
N SER A 170 -5.25 -35.07 -2.46
CA SER A 170 -3.81 -35.44 -2.42
C SER A 170 -3.17 -35.66 -1.05
N LEU A 171 -3.94 -35.70 0.04
CA LEU A 171 -3.39 -35.97 1.39
C LEU A 171 -3.90 -37.25 2.06
N ASP A 172 -4.84 -37.98 1.46
CA ASP A 172 -5.30 -39.30 1.95
C ASP A 172 -4.50 -40.50 1.39
N SER A 173 -3.37 -40.27 0.70
CA SER A 173 -2.53 -41.36 0.15
C SER A 173 -1.13 -41.47 0.76
N VAL A 174 -0.82 -40.77 1.85
CA VAL A 174 0.51 -40.82 2.51
C VAL A 174 0.46 -40.98 4.04
N PHE A 175 -0.71 -41.05 4.68
CA PHE A 175 -0.83 -41.51 6.07
C PHE A 175 -1.94 -42.54 6.24
#